data_AF-A0A7V3ZVY9-F1
#
_entry.id   AF-A0A7V3ZVY9-F1
#
_cell.length_a   1.000
_cell.length_b   1.000
_cell.length_c   1.000
_cell.angle_alpha   90.00
_cell.angle_beta   90.00
_cell.angle_gamma   90.00
#
_symmetry.space_group_name_H-M   'P 1'
#
loop_
_entity.id
_entity.type
_entity.pdbx_description
1 polymer ?
#
loop_
_entity_poly.entity_id
_entity_poly.type
_entity_poly.pdbx_seq_one_letter_code
_entity_poly.pdbx_strand_id
1 'polypeptide(L)'
;MFWKFRFLIISFFIFSFLIAEDKKNYKSPSKALWCSTFFPGLGQFYTENYLKGTIFFLGEATLTYFIIKSYKENKKEKVSDLLWILAGFHIFNMADAYASAHFYKFKEETKLTLNYGF
;
A
#
# COMPACT_ATOMS: atom_id res chain seq x y z
N MET A 1 41.47 -21.74 -5.24
CA MET A 1 40.70 -20.48 -5.10
C MET A 1 39.23 -20.58 -5.56
N PHE A 2 38.73 -21.73 -6.05
CA PHE A 2 37.34 -21.89 -6.52
C PHE A 2 36.32 -22.36 -5.47
N TRP A 3 36.77 -23.02 -4.40
CA TRP A 3 35.87 -23.61 -3.39
C TRP A 3 35.15 -22.58 -2.52
N LYS A 4 35.76 -21.42 -2.28
CA LYS A 4 35.14 -20.34 -1.48
C LYS A 4 33.92 -19.72 -2.19
N PHE A 5 33.94 -19.66 -3.52
CA PHE A 5 32.83 -19.13 -4.32
C PHE A 5 31.62 -20.07 -4.33
N ARG A 6 31.86 -21.38 -4.32
CA ARG A 6 30.79 -22.39 -4.32
C ARG A 6 30.04 -22.45 -2.99
N PHE A 7 30.74 -22.24 -1.87
CA PHE A 7 30.12 -22.08 -0.56
C PHE A 7 29.23 -20.83 -0.45
N LEU A 8 29.63 -19.70 -1.07
CA LEU A 8 28.82 -18.49 -1.08
C LEU A 8 27.52 -18.67 -1.87
N ILE A 9 27.57 -19.35 -3.02
CA ILE A 9 26.38 -19.66 -3.82
C ILE A 9 25.44 -20.60 -3.05
N ILE A 10 25.97 -21.65 -2.43
CA ILE A 10 25.17 -22.59 -1.63
C ILE A 10 24.55 -21.87 -0.41
N SER A 11 25.32 -20.99 0.25
CA SER A 11 24.82 -20.15 1.36
C SER A 11 23.69 -19.22 0.90
N PHE A 12 23.81 -18.62 -0.30
CA PHE A 12 22.77 -17.77 -0.87
C PHE A 12 21.47 -18.55 -1.19
N PHE A 13 21.58 -19.78 -1.70
CA PHE A 13 20.42 -20.64 -1.96
C PHE A 13 19.76 -21.16 -0.68
N ILE A 14 20.56 -21.54 0.33
CA ILE A 14 20.06 -21.94 1.66
C ILE A 14 19.39 -20.74 2.34
N PHE A 15 19.97 -19.54 2.25
CA PHE A 15 19.38 -18.31 2.77
C PHE A 15 18.07 -17.95 2.07
N SER A 16 17.99 -18.15 0.74
CA SER A 16 16.76 -17.96 -0.03
C SER A 16 15.67 -18.97 0.36
N PHE A 17 16.05 -20.22 0.62
CA PHE A 17 15.13 -21.24 1.14
C PHE A 17 14.70 -20.97 2.59
N LEU A 18 15.59 -20.43 3.43
CA LEU A 18 15.26 -19.98 4.79
C LEU A 18 14.33 -18.75 4.80
N ILE A 19 14.38 -17.91 3.76
CA ILE A 19 13.45 -16.79 3.53
C ILE A 19 12.13 -17.24 2.90
N ALA A 20 12.00 -18.51 2.49
CA ALA A 20 10.71 -19.11 2.16
C ALA A 20 9.90 -19.35 3.45
N GLU A 21 9.65 -18.28 4.20
CA GLU A 21 8.71 -18.26 5.30
C GLU A 21 7.30 -18.31 4.72
N ASP A 22 6.54 -19.24 5.31
CA ASP A 22 5.12 -19.54 5.17
C ASP A 22 4.23 -18.33 4.89
N LYS A 23 3.10 -18.54 4.22
CA LYS A 23 2.08 -17.50 3.92
C LYS A 23 1.71 -16.76 5.20
N LYS A 24 2.40 -15.66 5.47
CA LYS A 24 2.11 -14.83 6.63
C LYS A 24 0.78 -14.13 6.35
N ASN A 25 -0.30 -14.69 6.88
CA ASN A 25 -1.66 -14.13 6.91
C ASN A 25 -1.74 -12.82 7.74
N TYR A 26 -0.61 -12.14 7.96
CA TYR A 26 -0.51 -10.87 8.67
C TYR A 26 0.21 -9.84 7.81
N LYS A 27 -0.41 -8.68 7.65
CA LYS A 27 0.19 -7.50 7.00
C LYS A 27 0.52 -6.50 8.10
N SER A 28 1.73 -5.94 8.08
CA SER A 28 2.16 -4.98 9.10
C SER A 28 1.46 -3.63 8.89
N PRO A 29 0.69 -3.11 9.88
CA PRO A 29 0.03 -1.82 9.76
C PRO A 29 1.00 -0.66 9.56
N SER A 30 2.15 -0.68 10.24
CA SER A 30 3.19 0.33 10.07
C SER A 30 3.76 0.33 8.65
N LYS A 31 3.97 -0.85 8.03
CA LYS A 31 4.42 -0.94 6.62
C LYS A 31 3.37 -0.38 5.67
N ALA A 32 2.10 -0.69 5.88
CA ALA A 32 1.00 -0.16 5.07
C ALA A 32 0.94 1.38 5.16
N LEU A 33 1.10 1.93 6.36
CA LEU A 33 1.17 3.37 6.60
C LEU A 33 2.33 4.00 5.81
N TRP A 34 3.55 3.50 5.99
CA TRP A 34 4.73 4.02 5.28
C TRP A 34 4.59 3.94 3.76
N CYS A 35 4.01 2.87 3.22
CA CYS A 35 3.71 2.76 1.81
C CYS A 35 2.76 3.87 1.33
N SER A 36 1.66 4.11 2.06
CA SER A 36 0.72 5.19 1.73
C SER A 36 1.30 6.59 1.91
N THR A 37 2.22 6.80 2.87
CA THR A 37 2.87 8.10 3.10
C THR A 37 3.65 8.57 1.87
N PHE A 38 4.40 7.67 1.22
CA PHE A 38 5.25 8.06 0.10
C PHE A 38 4.50 8.08 -1.23
N PHE A 39 3.46 7.25 -1.37
CA PHE A 39 2.71 7.16 -2.61
C PHE A 39 1.23 6.90 -2.36
N PRO A 40 0.35 7.67 -3.03
CA PRO A 40 -1.08 7.55 -2.86
C PRO A 40 -1.58 6.14 -3.21
N GLY A 41 -2.25 5.52 -2.26
CA GLY A 41 -2.89 4.21 -2.43
C GLY A 41 -1.97 2.99 -2.30
N LEU A 42 -0.64 3.14 -2.16
CA LEU A 42 0.27 1.98 -2.06
C LEU A 42 0.04 1.10 -0.83
N GLY A 43 -0.36 1.66 0.32
CA GLY A 43 -0.73 0.85 1.48
C GLY A 43 -1.91 -0.09 1.19
N GLN A 44 -2.84 0.32 0.31
CA GLN A 44 -3.97 -0.52 -0.10
C GLN A 44 -3.50 -1.68 -0.99
N PHE A 45 -2.58 -1.43 -1.92
CA PHE A 45 -1.93 -2.49 -2.72
C PHE A 45 -1.19 -3.50 -1.83
N TYR A 46 -0.50 -3.03 -0.78
CA TYR A 46 0.16 -3.90 0.19
C TYR A 46 -0.82 -4.83 0.92
N THR A 47 -2.02 -4.32 1.25
CA THR A 47 -3.12 -5.08 1.85
C THR A 47 -4.00 -5.83 0.84
N GLU A 48 -3.56 -5.91 -0.42
CA GLU A 48 -4.24 -6.61 -1.53
C GLU A 48 -5.67 -6.09 -1.79
N ASN A 49 -5.90 -4.83 -1.44
CA ASN A 49 -7.14 -4.13 -1.73
C ASN A 49 -6.99 -3.26 -2.99
N TYR A 50 -6.77 -3.94 -4.12
CA TYR A 50 -6.44 -3.30 -5.40
C TYR A 50 -7.48 -2.26 -5.83
N LEU A 51 -8.77 -2.57 -5.67
CA LEU A 51 -9.84 -1.64 -6.04
C LEU A 51 -9.78 -0.34 -5.23
N LYS A 52 -9.63 -0.44 -3.89
CA LYS A 52 -9.45 0.74 -3.04
C LYS A 52 -8.18 1.51 -3.43
N GLY A 53 -7.07 0.81 -3.63
CA GLY A 53 -5.79 1.42 -4.04
C GLY A 53 -5.93 2.23 -5.33
N THR A 54 -6.59 1.67 -6.35
CA THR A 54 -6.87 2.36 -7.61
C THR A 54 -7.76 3.59 -7.41
N ILE A 55 -8.84 3.48 -6.61
CA ILE A 55 -9.74 4.62 -6.33
C ILE A 55 -8.98 5.77 -5.66
N PHE A 56 -8.20 5.48 -4.62
CA PHE A 56 -7.40 6.49 -3.93
C PHE A 56 -6.36 7.13 -4.85
N PHE A 57 -5.63 6.32 -5.63
CA PHE A 57 -4.65 6.82 -6.58
C PHE A 57 -5.27 7.78 -7.60
N LEU A 58 -6.39 7.37 -8.23
CA LEU A 58 -7.09 8.21 -9.20
C LEU A 58 -7.70 9.47 -8.56
N GLY A 59 -8.23 9.35 -7.35
CA GLY A 59 -8.76 10.49 -6.59
C GLY A 59 -7.70 11.54 -6.31
N GLU A 60 -6.55 11.14 -5.76
CA GLU A 60 -5.42 12.03 -5.46
C GLU A 60 -4.81 12.63 -6.73
N ALA A 61 -4.68 11.84 -7.81
CA ALA A 61 -4.23 12.33 -9.11
C ALA A 61 -5.17 13.39 -9.69
N THR A 62 -6.49 13.17 -9.58
CA THR A 62 -7.51 14.10 -10.07
C THR A 62 -7.51 15.40 -9.27
N LEU A 63 -7.43 15.32 -7.94
CA LEU A 63 -7.29 16.50 -7.08
C LEU A 63 -6.02 17.29 -7.42
N THR A 64 -4.89 16.60 -7.59
CA THR A 64 -3.63 17.22 -7.99
C THR A 64 -3.74 17.93 -9.34
N TYR A 65 -4.41 17.32 -10.33
CA TYR A 65 -4.70 17.96 -11.61
C TYR A 65 -5.49 19.25 -11.43
N PHE A 66 -6.55 19.25 -10.61
CA PHE A 66 -7.36 20.45 -10.36
C PHE A 66 -6.60 21.54 -9.60
N ILE A 67 -5.68 21.17 -8.70
CA ILE A 67 -4.78 22.10 -8.01
C ILE A 67 -3.89 22.80 -9.04
N ILE A 68 -3.21 22.04 -9.90
CA ILE A 68 -2.32 22.57 -10.94
C ILE A 68 -3.10 23.48 -11.90
N LYS A 69 -4.28 23.05 -12.33
CA LYS A 69 -5.16 23.85 -13.20
C LYS A 69 -5.56 25.16 -12.51
N SER A 70 -6.03 25.12 -11.27
CA SER A 70 -6.46 26.30 -10.51
C SER A 70 -5.30 27.25 -10.23
N TYR A 71 -4.09 26.72 -10.02
CA TYR A 71 -2.87 27.51 -9.87
C TYR A 71 -2.52 28.26 -11.15
N LYS A 72 -2.57 27.59 -12.32
CA LYS A 72 -2.37 28.22 -13.64
C LYS A 72 -3.40 29.32 -13.93
N GLU A 73 -4.62 29.15 -13.42
CA GLU A 73 -5.71 30.14 -13.53
C GLU A 73 -5.63 31.26 -12.46
N ASN A 74 -4.58 31.31 -11.63
CA ASN A 74 -4.40 32.25 -10.52
C ASN A 74 -5.52 32.24 -9.45
N LYS A 75 -6.26 31.13 -9.31
CA LYS A 75 -7.35 30.98 -8.34
C LYS A 75 -6.83 30.51 -6.99
N LYS A 76 -6.13 31.39 -6.27
CA LYS A 76 -5.41 31.06 -5.01
C LYS A 76 -6.28 30.46 -3.92
N GLU A 77 -7.49 30.98 -3.70
CA GLU A 77 -8.44 30.44 -2.73
C GLU A 77 -8.80 28.99 -3.06
N LYS A 78 -9.15 28.73 -4.32
CA LYS A 78 -9.47 27.39 -4.80
C LYS A 78 -8.28 26.43 -4.69
N VAL A 79 -7.06 26.90 -4.92
CA VAL A 79 -5.84 26.11 -4.68
C VAL A 79 -5.71 25.73 -3.20
N SER A 80 -5.92 26.69 -2.29
CA SER A 80 -5.88 26.44 -0.84
C SER A 80 -6.93 25.41 -0.42
N ASP A 81 -8.17 25.55 -0.88
CA ASP A 81 -9.26 24.63 -0.56
C ASP A 81 -8.97 23.21 -1.07
N LEU A 82 -8.50 23.10 -2.32
CA LEU A 82 -8.14 21.81 -2.91
C LEU A 82 -6.94 21.16 -2.23
N LEU A 83 -5.97 21.94 -1.73
CA LEU A 83 -4.84 21.42 -0.95
C LEU A 83 -5.30 20.86 0.40
N TRP A 84 -6.22 21.54 1.10
CA TRP A 84 -6.80 21.02 2.33
C TRP A 84 -7.61 19.75 2.10
N ILE A 85 -8.38 19.70 1.01
CA ILE A 85 -9.12 18.50 0.60
C ILE A 85 -8.15 17.36 0.28
N LEU A 86 -7.08 17.62 -0.48
CA LEU A 86 -6.06 16.62 -0.81
C LEU A 86 -5.38 16.09 0.45
N ALA A 87 -4.97 16.96 1.38
CA ALA A 87 -4.33 16.57 2.63
C ALA A 87 -5.27 15.70 3.49
N GLY A 88 -6.54 16.10 3.65
CA GLY A 88 -7.54 15.32 4.37
C GLY A 88 -7.78 13.96 3.72
N PHE A 89 -7.92 13.92 2.40
CA PHE A 89 -8.10 12.68 1.64
C PHE A 89 -6.89 11.75 1.75
N HIS A 90 -5.67 12.29 1.70
CA HIS A 90 -4.43 11.52 1.86
C HIS A 90 -4.29 10.93 3.28
N ILE A 91 -4.56 11.72 4.32
CA ILE A 91 -4.55 11.23 5.72
C ILE A 91 -5.60 10.12 5.92
N PHE A 92 -6.80 10.30 5.35
CA PHE A 92 -7.84 9.28 5.40
C PHE A 92 -7.42 7.99 4.68
N ASN A 93 -6.79 8.10 3.50
CA ASN A 93 -6.23 6.96 2.77
C ASN A 93 -5.19 6.20 3.62
N MET A 94 -4.28 6.92 4.29
CA MET A 94 -3.29 6.32 5.20
C MET A 94 -3.96 5.57 6.36
N ALA A 95 -4.98 6.17 6.99
CA ALA A 95 -5.71 5.55 8.09
C ALA A 95 -6.49 4.30 7.65
N ASP A 96 -7.17 4.35 6.50
CA ASP A 96 -7.89 3.20 5.94
C ASP A 96 -6.92 2.07 5.54
N ALA A 97 -5.72 2.39 5.05
CA ALA A 97 -4.69 1.40 4.75
C ALA A 97 -4.12 0.74 6.01
N TYR A 98 -3.90 1.52 7.07
CA TYR A 98 -3.49 1.01 8.38
C TYR A 98 -4.53 0.05 8.96
N ALA A 99 -5.81 0.45 8.96
CA ALA A 99 -6.91 -0.40 9.41
C ALA A 99 -7.04 -1.67 8.53
N SER A 100 -6.93 -1.53 7.21
CA SER A 100 -6.98 -2.66 6.27
C SER A 100 -5.87 -3.68 6.53
N ALA A 101 -4.67 -3.23 6.92
CA ALA A 101 -3.58 -4.12 7.32
C ALA A 101 -3.85 -4.80 8.67
N HIS A 102 -4.41 -4.06 9.63
CA HIS A 102 -4.77 -4.59 10.95
C HIS A 102 -5.81 -5.71 10.86
N PHE A 103 -6.81 -5.56 9.99
CA PHE A 103 -7.89 -6.53 9.80
C PHE A 103 -7.64 -7.55 8.67
N TYR A 104 -6.44 -7.57 8.09
CA TYR A 104 -6.14 -8.40 6.92
C TYR A 104 -6.38 -9.90 7.18
N LYS A 105 -5.93 -10.39 8.35
CA LYS A 105 -6.07 -11.80 8.75
C LYS A 105 -7.53 -12.25 8.77
N PHE A 106 -8.41 -11.47 9.39
CA PHE A 106 -9.84 -11.79 9.48
C PHE A 106 -10.51 -11.81 8.11
N LYS A 107 -10.12 -10.90 7.21
CA LYS A 107 -10.62 -10.87 5.84
C LYS A 107 -10.22 -12.13 5.07
N GLU A 108 -9.01 -12.61 5.25
CA GLU A 108 -8.50 -13.83 4.61
C GLU A 108 -9.20 -15.10 5.15
N GLU A 109 -9.35 -15.23 6.48
CA GLU A 109 -10.08 -16.33 7.11
C GLU A 109 -11.55 -16.37 6.67
N THR A 110 -12.21 -15.22 6.61
CA THR A 110 -13.60 -15.10 6.12
C THR A 110 -13.70 -15.51 4.64
N LYS A 111 -12.73 -15.10 3.81
CA LYS A 111 -12.70 -15.48 2.39
C LYS A 111 -12.53 -16.99 2.21
N LEU A 112 -11.68 -17.62 3.02
CA LEU A 112 -11.46 -19.06 3.00
C LEU A 112 -12.73 -19.82 3.41
N THR A 113 -13.35 -19.45 4.53
CA THR A 113 -14.59 -20.10 5.01
C THR A 113 -15.73 -20.00 4.00
N LEU A 114 -15.91 -18.85 3.32
CA LEU A 114 -16.90 -18.70 2.26
C LEU A 114 -16.63 -19.59 1.03
N ASN A 115 -15.36 -19.88 0.74
CA ASN A 115 -14.98 -20.66 -0.44
C ASN A 115 -15.09 -22.18 -0.21
N TYR A 116 -15.04 -22.64 1.04
CA TYR A 116 -15.18 -24.04 1.45
C TYR A 116 -16.50 -24.36 2.16
N GLY A 117 -17.30 -23.35 2.50
CA GLY A 117 -18.57 -23.46 3.19
C GLY A 117 -19.76 -23.52 2.24
N PHE A 118 -19.77 -24.49 1.33
CA PHE A 118 -20.93 -25.02 0.61
C PHE A 118 -20.63 -26.45 0.16
#